data_AF-D2RFG6-F1
#
_entry.id   AF-D2RFG6-F1
#
_cell.length_a   1.000
_cell.length_b   1.000
_cell.length_c   1.000
_cell.angle_alpha   90.00
_cell.angle_beta   90.00
_cell.angle_gamma   90.00
#
_symmetry.space_group_name_H-M   'P 1'
#
loop_
_entity.id
_entity.type
_entity.pdbx_description
1 polymer ?
#
loop_
_entity_poly.entity_id
_entity_poly.type
_entity_poly.pdbx_seq_one_letter_code
_entity_poly.pdbx_strand_id
1 'polypeptide(L)'
;MRVSGVIERFEELKKILRNWAIIRENEMEIIDPPFTITISKLERSITFKFEGRDVAILTDDSYTVESGFEGVVEEWLTALTSLGFKRYLLKS
;
A
#
# COMPACT_ATOMS: atom_id res chain seq x y z
N MET A 1 2.16 6.11 -12.03
CA MET A 1 1.97 6.76 -10.71
C MET A 1 3.24 6.57 -9.89
N ARG A 2 3.70 7.53 -9.08
CA ARG A 2 5.00 7.42 -8.38
C ARG A 2 4.83 6.99 -6.93
N VAL A 3 5.56 5.96 -6.51
CA VAL A 3 5.64 5.50 -5.11
C VAL A 3 6.03 6.65 -4.18
N SER A 4 6.89 7.56 -4.64
CA SER A 4 7.30 8.77 -3.94
C SER A 4 6.14 9.55 -3.32
N GLY A 5 5.01 9.70 -4.02
CA GLY A 5 3.87 10.47 -3.52
C GLY A 5 3.18 9.82 -2.32
N VAL A 6 3.19 8.48 -2.24
CA VAL A 6 2.69 7.74 -1.06
C VAL A 6 3.69 7.86 0.08
N ILE A 7 5.00 7.71 -0.22
CA ILE A 7 6.08 7.78 0.78
C ILE A 7 6.21 9.18 1.40
N GLU A 8 6.08 10.25 0.62
CA GLU A 8 6.11 11.64 1.10
C GLU A 8 4.99 11.91 2.11
N ARG A 9 3.87 11.21 1.97
CA ARG A 9 2.69 11.32 2.86
C ARG A 9 2.68 10.27 3.96
N PHE A 10 3.77 9.52 4.15
CA PHE A 10 3.82 8.40 5.08
C PHE A 10 3.36 8.77 6.50
N GLU A 11 3.81 9.90 7.04
CA GLU A 11 3.41 10.33 8.40
C GLU A 11 1.93 10.73 8.49
N GLU A 12 1.34 11.24 7.40
CA GLU A 12 -0.10 11.51 7.33
C GLU A 12 -0.88 10.19 7.28
N LEU A 13 -0.44 9.27 6.41
CA LEU A 13 -1.04 7.95 6.26
C LEU A 13 -0.99 7.17 7.57
N LYS A 14 0.11 7.21 8.33
CA LYS A 14 0.20 6.60 9.67
C LYS A 14 -0.94 7.07 10.59
N LYS A 15 -1.22 8.38 10.59
CA LYS A 15 -2.29 8.95 11.42
C LYS A 15 -3.67 8.48 10.96
N ILE A 16 -3.90 8.42 9.65
CA ILE A 16 -5.17 8.01 9.03
C ILE A 16 -5.41 6.50 9.25
N LEU A 17 -4.36 5.69 9.14
CA LEU A 17 -4.42 4.22 9.09
C LEU A 17 -4.10 3.54 10.42
N ARG A 18 -3.90 4.29 11.51
CA ARG A 18 -3.53 3.75 12.83
C ARG A 18 -4.41 2.63 13.38
N ASN A 19 -5.66 2.56 12.93
CA ASN A 19 -6.62 1.52 13.37
C ASN A 19 -6.76 0.37 12.36
N TRP A 20 -6.15 0.49 11.18
CA TRP A 20 -6.35 -0.37 10.02
C TRP A 20 -5.04 -0.96 9.48
N ALA A 21 -3.92 -0.54 10.06
CA ALA A 21 -2.59 -1.01 9.70
C ALA A 21 -1.76 -1.24 10.96
N ILE A 22 -0.86 -2.21 10.88
CA ILE A 22 0.23 -2.36 11.84
C ILE A 22 1.28 -1.31 11.49
N ILE A 23 1.54 -0.40 12.43
CA ILE A 23 2.44 0.74 12.20
C ILE A 23 3.74 0.53 12.96
N ARG A 24 4.85 0.65 12.24
CA ARG A 24 6.22 0.67 12.75
C ARG A 24 6.85 2.03 12.42
N GLU A 25 8.10 2.25 12.82
CA GLU A 25 8.78 3.54 12.60
C GLU A 25 8.81 3.91 11.11
N ASN A 26 9.33 3.00 10.28
CA ASN A 26 9.55 3.20 8.84
C ASN A 26 8.73 2.26 7.96
N GLU A 27 7.76 1.55 8.54
CA GLU A 27 6.93 0.58 7.81
C GLU A 27 5.47 0.67 8.26
N MET A 28 4.57 0.43 7.32
CA MET A 28 3.14 0.30 7.57
C MET A 28 2.62 -0.93 6.82
N GLU A 29 1.85 -1.75 7.51
CA GLU A 29 1.32 -2.99 6.99
C GLU A 29 -0.21 -2.97 7.09
N ILE A 30 -0.88 -2.83 5.95
CA ILE A 30 -2.34 -2.81 5.82
C ILE A 30 -2.78 -4.24 5.53
N ILE A 31 -3.70 -4.76 6.34
CA ILE A 31 -4.21 -6.13 6.21
C ILE A 31 -5.62 -6.05 5.62
N ASP A 32 -5.77 -6.48 4.37
CA ASP A 32 -7.04 -6.54 3.64
C ASP A 32 -7.17 -7.92 2.97
N PRO A 33 -7.58 -8.96 3.71
CA PRO A 33 -7.53 -10.33 3.23
C PRO A 33 -8.25 -10.51 1.88
N PRO A 34 -7.66 -11.23 0.92
CA PRO A 34 -6.47 -12.09 1.03
C PRO A 34 -5.12 -11.36 0.86
N PHE A 35 -5.13 -10.04 0.83
CA PHE A 35 -3.96 -9.20 0.60
C PHE A 35 -3.34 -8.63 1.88
N THR A 36 -2.03 -8.43 1.82
CA THR A 36 -1.30 -7.57 2.74
C THR A 36 -0.51 -6.56 1.93
N ILE A 37 -0.66 -5.28 2.26
CA ILE A 37 0.06 -4.18 1.59
C ILE A 37 1.07 -3.59 2.57
N THR A 38 2.35 -3.69 2.23
CA THR A 38 3.44 -3.12 3.02
C THR A 38 3.96 -1.87 2.35
N ILE A 39 3.97 -0.74 3.06
CA ILE A 39 4.59 0.51 2.65
C ILE A 39 5.86 0.69 3.47
N SER A 40 7.02 0.64 2.83
CA SER A 40 8.32 0.85 3.47
C SER A 40 8.88 2.22 3.11
N LYS A 41 8.99 3.10 4.11
CA LYS A 41 9.62 4.42 3.99
C LYS A 41 11.13 4.30 3.78
N LEU A 42 11.77 3.34 4.45
CA LEU A 42 13.20 3.09 4.36
C LEU A 42 13.59 2.60 2.96
N GLU A 43 12.90 1.57 2.48
CA GLU A 43 13.16 0.95 1.17
C GLU A 43 12.50 1.72 0.01
N ARG A 44 11.75 2.78 0.32
CA ARG A 44 10.95 3.55 -0.64
C ARG A 44 10.12 2.67 -1.57
N SER A 45 9.42 1.71 -0.97
CA SER A 45 8.71 0.68 -1.71
C SER A 45 7.31 0.42 -1.20
N ILE A 46 6.46 -0.13 -2.07
CA ILE A 46 5.16 -0.69 -1.73
C ILE A 46 5.13 -2.13 -2.24
N THR A 47 4.92 -3.08 -1.33
CA THR A 47 4.83 -4.51 -1.63
C THR A 47 3.42 -5.00 -1.39
N PHE A 48 2.89 -5.75 -2.35
CA PHE A 48 1.61 -6.44 -2.22
C PHE A 48 1.88 -7.93 -2.08
N LYS A 49 1.32 -8.52 -1.03
CA LYS A 49 1.31 -9.96 -0.79
C LYS A 49 -0.10 -10.50 -0.98
N PHE A 50 -0.22 -11.63 -1.66
CA PHE A 50 -1.44 -12.43 -1.73
C PHE A 50 -1.15 -13.77 -1.07
N GLU A 51 -1.90 -14.12 -0.02
CA GLU A 51 -1.69 -15.36 0.75
C GLU A 51 -0.23 -15.56 1.21
N GLY A 52 0.44 -14.46 1.59
CA GLY A 52 1.82 -14.47 2.09
C GLY A 52 2.92 -14.44 1.03
N ARG A 53 2.56 -14.47 -0.26
CA ARG A 53 3.51 -14.39 -1.38
C ARG A 53 3.50 -13.02 -2.03
N ASP A 54 4.68 -12.47 -2.31
CA ASP A 54 4.81 -11.21 -3.04
C ASP A 54 4.26 -11.37 -4.48
N VAL A 55 3.30 -10.52 -4.83
CA VAL A 55 2.67 -10.45 -6.17
C VAL A 55 2.89 -9.11 -6.85
N ALA A 56 3.27 -8.08 -6.10
CA ALA A 56 3.75 -6.82 -6.66
C ALA A 56 4.79 -6.17 -5.75
N ILE A 57 5.81 -5.57 -6.37
CA ILE A 57 6.80 -4.73 -5.70
C ILE A 57 6.97 -3.47 -6.54
N LEU A 58 6.71 -2.34 -5.90
CA LEU A 58 6.74 -1.02 -6.52
C LEU A 58 7.81 -0.20 -5.83
N THR A 59 8.67 0.42 -6.60
CA THR A 59 9.64 1.43 -6.14
C THR A 59 9.51 2.68 -7.00
N ASP A 60 10.35 3.68 -6.77
CA ASP A 60 10.41 4.85 -7.66
C ASP A 60 10.99 4.51 -9.04
N ASP A 61 11.83 3.47 -9.13
CA ASP A 61 12.56 3.11 -10.34
C ASP A 61 11.97 1.91 -11.09
N SER A 62 11.21 1.07 -10.39
CA SER A 62 10.70 -0.19 -10.91
C SER A 62 9.27 -0.45 -10.49
N TYR A 63 8.53 -1.13 -11.37
CA TYR A 63 7.14 -1.49 -11.17
C TYR A 63 6.96 -2.93 -11.65
N THR A 64 6.95 -3.87 -10.71
CA THR A 64 6.78 -5.29 -10.99
C THR A 64 5.46 -5.75 -10.41
N VAL A 65 4.57 -6.26 -11.27
CA VAL A 65 3.28 -6.81 -10.89
C VAL A 65 3.08 -8.12 -11.62
N GLU A 66 2.64 -9.14 -10.91
CA GLU A 66 2.27 -10.41 -11.50
C GLU A 66 0.94 -10.31 -12.26
N SER A 67 0.86 -11.05 -13.38
CA SER A 67 -0.33 -11.12 -14.21
C SER A 67 -1.58 -11.48 -13.41
N GLY A 68 -2.62 -10.65 -13.51
CA GLY A 68 -3.90 -10.83 -12.82
C GLY A 68 -4.05 -9.99 -11.55
N PHE A 69 -3.00 -9.29 -11.11
CA PHE A 69 -3.02 -8.43 -9.93
C PHE A 69 -2.98 -6.93 -10.25
N GLU A 70 -2.92 -6.54 -11.52
CA GLU A 70 -2.78 -5.15 -11.95
C GLU A 70 -3.92 -4.26 -11.45
N GLY A 71 -5.15 -4.77 -11.54
CA GLY A 71 -6.34 -4.02 -11.12
C GLY A 71 -6.37 -3.73 -9.62
N VAL A 72 -6.07 -4.72 -8.78
CA VAL A 72 -6.05 -4.52 -7.32
C VAL A 72 -4.92 -3.60 -6.90
N VAL A 73 -3.76 -3.69 -7.54
CA VAL A 73 -2.64 -2.78 -7.29
C VAL A 73 -3.03 -1.35 -7.67
N GLU A 74 -3.60 -1.13 -8.85
CA GLU A 74 -4.03 0.20 -9.32
C GLU A 74 -5.10 0.82 -8.41
N GLU A 75 -6.06 0.01 -7.96
CA GLU A 75 -7.10 0.40 -7.01
C GLU A 75 -6.52 0.90 -5.69
N TRP A 76 -5.62 0.12 -5.08
CA TRP A 76 -4.96 0.45 -3.82
C TRP A 76 -4.07 1.68 -3.95
N LEU A 77 -3.32 1.77 -5.03
CA LEU A 77 -2.49 2.92 -5.37
C LEU A 77 -3.34 4.20 -5.49
N THR A 78 -4.50 4.11 -6.14
CA THR A 78 -5.46 5.21 -6.23
C THR A 78 -6.03 5.57 -4.85
N ALA A 79 -6.33 4.57 -4.01
CA ALA A 79 -6.83 4.79 -2.66
C ALA A 79 -5.80 5.46 -1.73
N LEU A 80 -4.53 5.07 -1.83
CA LEU A 80 -3.42 5.62 -1.04
C LEU A 80 -3.05 7.05 -1.43
N THR A 81 -3.24 7.40 -2.71
CA THR A 81 -2.92 8.74 -3.22
C THR A 81 -4.10 9.70 -3.14
N SER A 82 -5.33 9.24 -3.36
CA SER A 82 -6.52 10.04 -3.12
C SER A 82 -6.85 10.09 -1.63
N LEU A 83 -7.47 11.16 -1.13
CA LEU A 83 -8.09 11.15 0.21
C LEU A 83 -9.30 10.19 0.29
N GLY A 84 -9.51 9.34 -0.72
CA GLY A 84 -10.59 8.37 -0.88
C GLY A 84 -10.45 7.10 -0.06
N PHE A 85 -9.38 6.95 0.74
CA PHE A 85 -9.12 5.79 1.59
C PHE A 85 -10.30 5.45 2.54
N LYS A 86 -11.08 6.45 2.96
CA LYS A 86 -12.32 6.23 3.73
C LYS A 86 -13.31 5.27 3.05
N ARG A 87 -13.32 5.20 1.71
CA ARG A 87 -14.25 4.36 0.95
C ARG A 87 -13.86 2.88 0.93
N TYR A 88 -12.57 2.57 1.01
CA TYR A 88 -12.08 1.19 1.12
C TYR A 88 -12.36 0.62 2.52
N LEU A 89 -12.24 1.44 3.56
CA LEU A 89 -12.52 1.05 4.95
C LEU A 89 -14.02 0.82 5.27
N LEU A 90 -14.93 1.29 4.41
CA LEU A 90 -16.39 1.18 4.60
C LEU A 90 -17.00 -0.08 4.00
N LYS A 91 -16.21 -0.91 3.31
CA LYS A 91 -16.70 -2.14 2.66
C LYS A 91 -16.64 -3.40 3.56
N SER A 92 -16.27 -3.26 4.84
CA SER A 92 -16.27 -4.36 5.81
C SER A 92 -17.51 -4.39 6.69
#